data_AF-A0A848XV58-F1
#
_entry.id   AF-A0A848XV58-F1
#
_cell.length_a   1.000
_cell.length_b   1.000
_cell.length_c   1.000
_cell.angle_alpha   90.00
_cell.angle_beta   90.00
_cell.angle_gamma   90.00
#
_symmetry.space_group_name_H-M   'P 1'
#
loop_
_entity.id
_entity.type
_entity.pdbx_description
1 polymer ?
#
loop_
_entity_poly.entity_id
_entity_poly.type
_entity_poly.pdbx_seq_one_letter_code
_entity_poly.pdbx_strand_id
1 'polypeptide(L)'
;MRYVPNFIAKGLKRIEVPHNLGGVPMGDRPETGAVDHAGHVFGYDLLVLDGSIIPVTLGPNPALTILALAERAREIVRAQPETSEAIRITTE
;
A
#
# COMPACT_ATOMS: atom_id res chain seq x y z
N MET A 1 -3.86 -8.60 -8.06
CA MET A 1 -5.31 -8.62 -8.38
C MET A 1 -5.49 -8.65 -9.89
N ARG A 2 -6.28 -9.59 -10.45
CA ARG A 2 -6.65 -9.61 -11.88
C ARG A 2 -8.06 -9.03 -12.01
N TYR A 3 -8.22 -7.94 -12.75
CA TYR A 3 -9.54 -7.39 -13.04
C TYR A 3 -10.36 -8.41 -13.85
N VAL A 4 -11.55 -8.76 -13.36
CA VAL A 4 -12.53 -9.60 -14.06
C VAL A 4 -13.75 -8.73 -14.35
N PRO A 5 -14.11 -8.51 -15.63
CA PRO A 5 -15.25 -7.67 -15.97
C PRO A 5 -16.57 -8.26 -15.47
N ASN A 6 -17.45 -7.43 -14.92
CA ASN A 6 -18.82 -7.82 -14.63
C ASN A 6 -19.67 -7.76 -15.89
N PHE A 7 -20.00 -8.92 -16.44
CA PHE A 7 -20.78 -9.02 -17.69
C PHE A 7 -22.20 -8.43 -17.56
N ILE A 8 -22.79 -8.44 -16.36
CA ILE A 8 -24.10 -7.83 -16.09
C ILE A 8 -23.99 -6.30 -16.15
N ALA A 9 -23.01 -5.72 -15.47
CA ALA A 9 -22.79 -4.27 -15.49
C ALA A 9 -22.43 -3.76 -16.90
N LYS A 10 -21.65 -4.55 -17.65
CA LYS A 10 -21.32 -4.28 -19.06
C LYS A 10 -22.57 -4.24 -19.94
N GLY A 11 -23.51 -5.17 -19.75
CA GLY A 11 -24.80 -5.17 -20.44
C GLY A 11 -25.70 -3.99 -20.07
N LEU A 12 -25.64 -3.56 -18.81
CA LEU A 12 -26.38 -2.40 -18.28
C LEU A 12 -25.71 -1.05 -18.57
N LYS A 13 -24.61 -1.01 -19.33
CA LYS A 13 -23.80 0.21 -19.59
C LYS A 13 -23.41 0.97 -18.32
N ARG A 14 -23.22 0.28 -17.20
CA ARG A 14 -22.68 0.87 -15.98
C ARG A 14 -21.17 0.95 -16.07
N ILE A 15 -20.61 2.12 -15.79
CA ILE A 15 -19.16 2.31 -15.66
C ILE A 15 -18.73 1.67 -14.35
N GLU A 16 -17.83 0.69 -14.44
CA GLU A 16 -17.12 0.15 -13.28
C GLU A 16 -15.78 0.86 -13.16
N VAL A 17 -15.55 1.51 -12.02
CA VAL A 17 -14.26 2.09 -11.68
C VAL A 17 -13.66 1.19 -10.59
N PRO A 18 -12.90 0.14 -10.96
CA PRO A 18 -12.30 -0.75 -9.97
C PRO A 18 -11.24 0.01 -9.15
N HIS A 19 -11.36 -0.07 -7.84
CA HIS A 19 -10.33 0.41 -6.92
C HIS A 19 -9.25 -0.67 -6.78
N ASN A 20 -8.17 -0.56 -7.54
CA ASN A 20 -7.05 -1.50 -7.46
C ASN A 20 -6.30 -1.31 -6.14
N LEU A 21 -6.31 -2.33 -5.29
CA LEU A 21 -5.63 -2.37 -3.99
C LEU A 21 -4.82 -3.69 -3.85
N GLY A 22 -3.96 -3.77 -2.85
CA GLY A 22 -3.31 -5.03 -2.43
C GLY A 22 -2.15 -5.51 -3.29
N GLY A 23 -1.47 -4.62 -4.02
CA GLY A 23 -0.27 -4.96 -4.80
C GLY A 23 0.98 -5.20 -3.95
N VAL A 24 1.07 -4.56 -2.78
CA VAL A 24 2.20 -4.63 -1.85
C VAL A 24 1.62 -4.81 -0.44
N PRO A 25 0.92 -5.93 -0.17
CA PRO A 25 0.02 -6.03 0.98
C PRO A 25 0.76 -5.89 2.30
N MET A 26 0.14 -5.17 3.24
CA MET A 26 0.56 -5.13 4.63
C MET A 26 0.43 -6.50 5.30
N GLY A 27 1.39 -6.87 6.14
CA GLY A 27 1.35 -8.07 6.97
C GLY A 27 2.22 -7.96 8.21
N ASP A 28 2.10 -8.94 9.11
CA ASP A 28 2.85 -8.95 10.37
C ASP A 28 4.31 -9.42 10.18
N ARG A 29 4.59 -10.08 9.05
CA ARG A 29 5.89 -10.68 8.71
C ARG A 29 6.10 -10.80 7.19
N PRO A 30 7.36 -10.92 6.71
CA PRO A 30 7.69 -10.99 5.28
C PRO A 30 7.03 -12.14 4.53
N GLU A 31 6.66 -13.23 5.22
CA GLU A 31 6.00 -14.39 4.59
C GLU A 31 4.50 -14.15 4.33
N THR A 32 3.92 -13.12 4.95
CA THR A 32 2.47 -12.80 4.87
C THR A 32 2.16 -11.44 4.27
N GLY A 33 3.18 -10.62 4.04
CA GLY A 33 3.04 -9.28 3.50
C GLY A 33 4.37 -8.75 2.98
N ALA A 34 4.30 -7.69 2.20
CA ALA A 34 5.46 -7.00 1.67
C ALA A 34 5.89 -5.82 2.56
N VAL A 35 4.94 -5.21 3.27
CA VAL A 35 5.20 -4.10 4.22
C VAL A 35 4.67 -4.40 5.61
N ASP A 36 5.25 -3.76 6.61
CA ASP A 36 4.72 -3.71 7.98
C ASP A 36 3.51 -2.77 8.10
N HIS A 37 2.97 -2.64 9.32
CA HIS A 37 1.82 -1.77 9.59
C HIS A 37 2.08 -0.27 9.39
N ALA A 38 3.34 0.14 9.26
CA ALA A 38 3.76 1.53 9.03
C ALA A 38 4.13 1.77 7.56
N GLY A 39 4.09 0.74 6.70
CA GLY A 39 4.42 0.84 5.30
C GLY A 39 5.90 0.59 4.99
N HIS A 40 6.72 0.16 5.95
CA HIS A 40 8.11 -0.21 5.70
C HIS A 40 8.17 -1.52 4.95
N VAL A 41 8.92 -1.54 3.85
CA VAL A 41 9.17 -2.76 3.09
C VAL A 41 10.12 -3.64 3.87
N PHE A 42 9.73 -4.91 4.09
CA PHE A 42 10.60 -5.84 4.80
C PHE A 42 11.93 -6.05 4.07
N GLY A 43 13.04 -5.78 4.76
CA GLY A 43 14.40 -5.95 4.24
C GLY A 43 14.94 -4.78 3.42
N TYR A 44 14.22 -3.66 3.34
CA TYR A 44 14.66 -2.48 2.59
C TYR A 44 14.37 -1.19 3.38
N ASP A 45 15.26 -0.20 3.24
CA ASP A 45 15.00 1.17 3.71
C ASP A 45 14.09 1.90 2.68
N LEU A 46 12.83 1.46 2.63
CA LEU A 46 11.84 1.92 1.67
C LEU A 46 10.44 1.93 2.30
N LEU A 47 9.67 2.98 2.01
CA LEU A 47 8.28 3.14 2.43
C LEU A 47 7.33 3.07 1.22
N VAL A 48 6.18 2.42 1.40
CA VAL A 48 5.08 2.43 0.44
C VAL A 48 3.81 2.93 1.14
N LEU A 49 3.28 4.07 0.70
CA LEU A 49 2.14 4.75 1.32
C LEU A 49 1.04 5.06 0.29
N ASP A 50 0.45 4.02 -0.29
CA ASP A 50 -0.64 4.12 -1.26
C ASP A 50 -1.70 3.02 -1.07
N GLY A 51 -2.63 2.87 -2.01
CA GLY A 51 -3.65 1.81 -1.94
C GLY A 51 -3.11 0.38 -2.08
N SER A 52 -1.86 0.20 -2.52
CA SER A 52 -1.28 -1.14 -2.71
C SER A 52 -1.05 -1.87 -1.38
N ILE A 53 -0.90 -1.15 -0.27
CA ILE A 53 -0.67 -1.73 1.06
C ILE A 53 -1.93 -2.31 1.71
N ILE A 54 -3.11 -1.94 1.20
CA ILE A 54 -4.39 -2.40 1.73
C ILE A 54 -4.62 -3.85 1.27
N PRO A 55 -4.55 -4.86 2.16
CA PRO A 55 -4.46 -6.27 1.73
C PRO A 55 -5.70 -6.80 1.01
N VAL A 56 -6.86 -6.19 1.30
CA VAL A 56 -8.17 -6.60 0.78
C VAL A 56 -8.93 -5.40 0.24
N THR A 57 -9.82 -5.66 -0.72
CA THR A 57 -10.73 -4.61 -1.20
C THR A 57 -11.65 -4.14 -0.08
N LEU A 58 -11.86 -2.84 0.01
CA LEU A 58 -12.73 -2.25 1.03
C LEU A 58 -14.20 -2.28 0.60
N GLY A 59 -14.48 -2.22 -0.70
CA GLY A 59 -15.83 -2.00 -1.26
C GLY A 59 -16.11 -0.53 -1.65
N PRO A 60 -16.16 0.42 -0.70
CA PRO A 60 -16.35 1.84 -1.00
C PRO A 60 -15.05 2.51 -1.48
N ASN A 61 -15.12 3.82 -1.74
CA ASN A 61 -13.97 4.60 -2.20
C ASN A 61 -12.82 4.56 -1.16
N PRO A 62 -11.62 4.09 -1.54
CA PRO A 62 -10.51 3.92 -0.61
C PRO A 62 -9.75 5.21 -0.29
N ALA A 63 -10.06 6.34 -0.94
CA ALA A 63 -9.24 7.56 -0.86
C ALA A 63 -8.97 8.02 0.58
N LEU A 64 -10.00 8.06 1.43
CA LEU A 64 -9.83 8.48 2.83
C LEU A 64 -9.09 7.44 3.67
N THR A 65 -9.22 6.15 3.35
CA THR A 65 -8.45 5.11 4.01
C THR A 65 -6.97 5.19 3.64
N ILE A 66 -6.66 5.44 2.37
CA ILE A 66 -5.28 5.66 1.91
C ILE A 66 -4.68 6.87 2.62
N LEU A 67 -5.41 7.99 2.67
CA LEU A 67 -4.96 9.20 3.38
C LEU A 67 -4.73 8.93 4.87
N ALA A 68 -5.67 8.25 5.53
CA ALA A 68 -5.55 7.94 6.97
C ALA A 68 -4.34 7.05 7.27
N LEU A 69 -4.06 6.05 6.41
CA LEU A 69 -2.89 5.20 6.56
C LEU A 69 -1.58 5.96 6.33
N ALA A 70 -1.54 6.83 5.31
CA ALA A 70 -0.38 7.66 5.01
C ALA A 70 -0.05 8.63 6.16
N GLU A 71 -1.06 9.32 6.72
CA GLU A 71 -0.86 10.22 7.87
C GLU A 71 -0.42 9.45 9.12
N ARG A 72 -1.03 8.28 9.40
CA ARG A 72 -0.61 7.45 10.53
C ARG A 72 0.85 6.99 10.37
N ALA A 73 1.24 6.55 9.18
CA ALA A 73 2.61 6.14 8.90
C ALA A 73 3.60 7.29 9.08
N ARG A 74 3.25 8.49 8.60
CA ARG A 74 4.05 9.71 8.77
C ARG A 74 4.36 9.99 10.24
N GLU A 75 3.35 9.87 11.12
CA GLU A 75 3.55 10.07 12.56
C GLU A 75 4.44 9.00 13.20
N ILE A 76 4.33 7.74 12.76
CA ILE A 76 5.18 6.63 13.24
C ILE A 76 6.63 6.87 12.81
N VAL A 77 6.87 7.13 11.53
CA VAL A 77 8.21 7.34 10.97
C VAL A 77 8.88 8.55 11.61
N ARG A 78 8.15 9.65 11.80
CA ARG A 78 8.67 10.85 12.48
C ARG A 78 9.05 10.60 13.95
N ALA A 79 8.40 9.65 14.61
CA ALA A 79 8.70 9.28 15.99
C ALA A 79 9.91 8.33 16.10
N GLN A 80 10.36 7.75 15.00
CA GLN A 80 11.53 6.88 14.98
C GLN A 80 12.81 7.71 14.86
N PRO A 81 13.87 7.37 15.62
CA PRO A 81 15.16 8.03 15.47
C PRO A 81 15.72 7.74 14.08
N GLU A 82 16.23 8.78 13.42
CA GLU A 82 16.85 8.73 12.09
C GLU A 82 17.89 7.59 12.03
N THR A 83 17.63 6.52 11.27
CA THR A 83 18.61 5.45 11.02
C THR A 83 19.53 5.89 9.88
N SER A 84 20.34 6.92 10.13
CA SER A 84 21.30 7.46 9.17
C SER A 84 22.58 6.62 9.11
N GLU A 85 22.54 5.42 8.52
CA GLU A 85 23.78 4.72 8.13
C GLU A 85 23.59 3.66 7.03
N ALA A 86 23.13 4.03 5.83
CA ALA A 86 23.21 3.11 4.67
C ALA A 86 23.22 3.74 3.27
N ILE A 87 23.08 5.07 3.13
CA ILE A 87 23.06 5.72 1.81
C ILE A 87 24.35 6.54 1.60
N ARG A 88 25.49 5.85 1.62
CA ARG A 88 26.62 6.26 0.79
C ARG A 88 26.47 5.50 -0.51
N ILE A 89 25.80 6.12 -1.48
CA ILE A 89 25.91 5.70 -2.87
C ILE A 89 27.38 5.89 -3.22
N THR A 90 28.17 4.83 -3.16
CA THR A 90 29.52 4.80 -3.70
C THR A 90 29.38 4.87 -5.20
N THR A 91 29.44 6.08 -5.74
CA THR A 91 29.80 6.31 -7.14
C THR A 91 31.25 5.85 -7.31
N GLU A 92 31.41 4.64 -7.86
CA GLU A 92 32.53 4.31 -8.75
C GLU A 92 32.03 4.33 -10.20
#